data_AF-I7J9H4-F1
#
_entry.id   AF-I7J9H4-F1
#
_cell.length_a   1.000
_cell.length_b   1.000
_cell.length_c   1.000
_cell.angle_alpha   90.00
_cell.angle_beta   90.00
_cell.angle_gamma   90.00
#
_symmetry.space_group_name_H-M   'P 1'
#
loop_
_entity.id
_entity.type
_entity.pdbx_description
1 polymer ?
#
loop_
_entity_poly.entity_id
_entity_poly.type
_entity_poly.pdbx_seq_one_letter_code
_entity_poly.pdbx_strand_id
1 'polypeptide(L)'
;MDEIYHDEFVYVYIPFDINAEVEEVRFNGLEKEFRERLIKHFSVHSLLPDEIKQLHKQYSKETNGEHQDLISECISTSNTYQIIPLTLPTKNSGFKGINCYIDNVGRVKGLPTNARATRICSTDIRGDCFICLTFDDEEVFKRLDFTSNDYQNLLANPPDPTGRLWDPSKALSMLSDPSKQISNFTAKNNEVVDQTYCENCRKEFGNQDKFFKCGRCKKVKYCGKLCQKSDWIFHKNICTNKP
;
A
#
# COMPACT_ATOMS: atom_id res chain seq x y z
N MET A 1 22.94 -2.02 -6.28
CA MET A 1 22.01 -2.95 -5.60
C MET A 1 21.82 -4.25 -6.37
N ASP A 2 21.83 -4.22 -7.72
CA ASP A 2 21.53 -5.39 -8.56
C ASP A 2 22.49 -6.58 -8.41
N GLU A 3 23.73 -6.31 -8.01
CA GLU A 3 24.78 -7.32 -7.80
C GLU A 3 24.80 -7.90 -6.38
N ILE A 4 23.86 -7.48 -5.52
CA ILE A 4 23.78 -7.97 -4.14
C ILE A 4 23.22 -9.40 -4.18
N TYR A 5 23.97 -10.33 -3.60
CA TYR A 5 23.55 -11.72 -3.41
C TYR A 5 22.88 -11.88 -2.04
N HIS A 6 21.81 -12.66 -2.01
CA HIS A 6 21.10 -13.04 -0.80
C HIS A 6 21.16 -14.55 -0.60
N ASP A 7 21.71 -14.99 0.54
CA ASP A 7 21.87 -16.41 0.87
C ASP A 7 20.52 -17.15 0.92
N GLU A 8 19.57 -16.65 1.70
CA GLU A 8 18.15 -16.99 1.66
C GLU A 8 17.39 -15.92 2.47
N PHE A 9 16.17 -15.57 2.05
CA PHE A 9 15.23 -14.84 2.90
C PHE A 9 13.78 -15.25 2.63
N VAL A 10 12.93 -15.05 3.64
CA VAL A 10 11.48 -15.23 3.56
C VAL A 10 10.79 -13.90 3.29
N TYR A 11 9.81 -13.91 2.40
CA TYR A 11 8.88 -12.81 2.18
C TYR A 11 7.45 -13.35 2.06
N VAL A 12 6.45 -12.48 2.21
CA VAL A 12 5.05 -12.91 2.28
C VAL A 12 4.31 -12.52 1.01
N TYR A 13 3.58 -13.47 0.44
CA TYR A 13 2.62 -13.27 -0.64
C TYR A 13 1.19 -13.18 -0.10
N ILE A 14 0.48 -12.12 -0.46
CA ILE A 14 -0.89 -11.87 -0.02
C ILE A 14 -1.79 -11.87 -1.26
N PRO A 15 -2.50 -12.98 -1.52
CA PRO A 15 -3.42 -13.05 -2.64
C PRO A 15 -4.60 -12.08 -2.45
N PHE A 16 -5.16 -11.59 -3.56
CA PHE A 16 -6.35 -10.74 -3.52
C PHE A 16 -7.58 -11.49 -2.99
N ASP A 17 -7.67 -12.80 -3.24
CA ASP A 17 -8.78 -13.62 -2.77
C ASP A 17 -8.70 -13.76 -1.25
N ILE A 18 -9.79 -13.37 -0.58
CA ILE A 18 -9.91 -13.44 0.88
C ILE A 18 -9.94 -14.88 1.41
N ASN A 19 -10.35 -15.83 0.58
CA ASN A 19 -10.40 -17.24 0.95
C ASN A 19 -9.04 -17.94 0.76
N ALA A 20 -8.15 -17.34 -0.03
CA ALA A 20 -6.80 -17.84 -0.22
C ALA A 20 -5.92 -17.44 0.98
N GLU A 21 -5.16 -18.40 1.49
CA GLU A 21 -4.24 -18.16 2.60
C GLU A 21 -3.05 -17.30 2.16
N VAL A 22 -2.42 -16.66 3.14
CA VAL A 22 -1.19 -15.90 2.94
C VAL A 22 -0.03 -16.88 2.93
N GLU A 23 0.87 -16.75 1.95
CA GLU A 23 1.94 -17.71 1.74
C GLU A 23 3.31 -17.11 2.11
N GLU A 24 4.12 -17.90 2.80
CA GLU A 24 5.55 -17.60 2.98
C GLU A 24 6.32 -18.12 1.78
N VAL A 25 7.03 -17.22 1.13
CA VAL A 25 7.82 -17.53 -0.06
C VAL A 25 9.30 -17.33 0.27
N ARG A 26 10.12 -18.31 -0.10
CA ARG A 26 11.57 -18.25 0.04
C ARG A 26 12.21 -17.82 -1.27
N PHE A 27 13.29 -17.05 -1.15
CA PHE A 27 14.13 -16.68 -2.26
C PHE A 27 15.60 -16.70 -1.85
N ASN A 28 16.44 -17.16 -2.76
CA ASN A 28 17.88 -17.06 -2.73
C ASN A 28 18.38 -16.65 -4.12
N GLY A 29 19.50 -15.94 -4.19
CA GLY A 29 20.05 -15.45 -5.45
C GLY A 29 20.28 -13.95 -5.47
N LEU A 30 20.37 -13.38 -6.67
CA LEU A 30 20.68 -11.96 -6.85
C LEU A 30 19.43 -11.10 -6.65
N GLU A 31 19.62 -9.89 -6.11
CA GLU A 31 18.56 -8.89 -5.96
C GLU A 31 17.90 -8.52 -7.31
N LYS A 32 18.64 -8.63 -8.41
CA LYS A 32 18.08 -8.50 -9.77
C LYS A 32 17.07 -9.60 -10.08
N GLU A 33 17.41 -10.86 -9.81
CA GLU A 33 16.55 -12.02 -10.06
C GLU A 33 15.28 -11.98 -9.18
N PHE A 34 15.40 -11.48 -7.95
CA PHE A 34 14.25 -11.24 -7.08
C PHE A 34 13.26 -10.24 -7.70
N ARG A 35 13.76 -9.10 -8.19
CA ARG A 35 12.92 -8.09 -8.83
C ARG A 35 12.32 -8.58 -10.14
N GLU A 36 13.08 -9.33 -10.94
CA GLU A 36 12.57 -9.99 -12.14
C GLU A 36 11.44 -10.97 -11.81
N ARG A 37 11.53 -11.72 -10.70
CA ARG A 37 10.46 -12.60 -10.23
C ARG A 37 9.18 -11.82 -9.90
N LEU A 38 9.29 -10.69 -9.21
CA LEU A 38 8.14 -9.84 -8.91
C LEU A 38 7.55 -9.22 -10.19
N ILE A 39 8.38 -8.69 -11.08
CA ILE A 39 7.95 -8.14 -12.38
C ILE A 39 7.19 -9.22 -13.16
N LYS A 40 7.74 -10.44 -13.24
CA LYS A 40 7.12 -11.57 -13.93
C LYS A 40 5.75 -11.89 -13.37
N HIS A 41 5.56 -11.84 -12.04
CA HIS A 41 4.26 -12.09 -11.40
C HIS A 41 3.22 -11.04 -11.82
N PHE A 42 3.56 -9.76 -11.72
CA PHE A 42 2.63 -8.68 -12.05
C PHE A 42 2.41 -8.51 -13.56
N SER A 43 3.35 -8.94 -14.39
CA SER A 43 3.23 -8.93 -15.85
C SER A 43 2.35 -10.05 -16.41
N VAL A 44 1.98 -11.08 -15.62
CA VAL A 44 1.09 -12.16 -16.09
C VAL A 44 -0.24 -11.61 -16.59
N HIS A 45 -0.77 -10.60 -15.89
CA HIS A 45 -1.91 -9.83 -16.37
C HIS A 45 -1.40 -8.60 -17.11
N SER A 46 -0.71 -8.77 -18.24
CA SER A 46 -0.32 -7.62 -19.06
C SER A 46 -1.55 -6.87 -19.55
N LEU A 47 -1.46 -5.54 -19.63
CA LEU A 47 -2.59 -4.71 -20.05
C LEU A 47 -3.09 -5.14 -21.43
N LEU A 48 -4.38 -5.41 -21.54
CA LEU A 48 -5.02 -5.64 -22.83
C LEU A 48 -4.96 -4.36 -23.66
N PRO A 49 -4.99 -4.46 -25.02
CA PRO A 49 -4.92 -3.28 -25.89
C PRO A 49 -5.95 -2.19 -25.58
N ASP A 50 -7.12 -2.56 -25.06
CA ASP A 50 -8.15 -1.60 -24.67
C ASP A 50 -7.90 -0.96 -23.29
N GLU A 51 -7.23 -1.65 -22.38
CA GLU A 51 -6.78 -1.11 -21.09
C GLU A 51 -5.64 -0.11 -21.28
N ILE A 52 -4.73 -0.39 -22.23
CA ILE A 52 -3.67 0.55 -22.66
C ILE A 52 -4.29 1.86 -23.15
N LYS A 53 -5.35 1.80 -23.97
CA LYS A 53 -6.06 3.00 -24.44
C LYS A 53 -6.71 3.79 -23.30
N GLN A 54 -7.26 3.10 -22.29
CA GLN A 54 -7.83 3.77 -21.11
C GLN A 54 -6.76 4.47 -20.28
N LEU A 55 -5.62 3.81 -20.06
CA LEU A 55 -4.48 4.35 -19.33
C LEU A 55 -3.93 5.59 -20.04
N HIS A 56 -3.73 5.52 -21.35
CA HIS A 56 -3.37 6.68 -22.18
C HIS A 56 -4.34 7.84 -22.01
N LYS A 57 -5.65 7.57 -22.06
CA LYS A 57 -6.69 8.60 -21.91
C LYS A 57 -6.68 9.24 -20.52
N GLN A 58 -6.35 8.48 -19.48
CA GLN A 58 -6.24 9.01 -18.12
C GLN A 58 -5.02 9.93 -17.98
N TYR A 59 -3.84 9.48 -18.40
CA TYR A 59 -2.61 10.29 -18.34
C TYR A 59 -2.69 11.52 -19.23
N SER A 60 -3.24 11.42 -20.44
CA SER A 60 -3.43 12.60 -21.31
C SER A 60 -4.37 13.64 -20.71
N LYS A 61 -5.31 13.26 -19.82
CA LYS A 61 -6.12 14.23 -19.07
C LYS A 61 -5.35 14.89 -17.95
N GLU A 62 -4.45 14.16 -17.29
CA GLU A 62 -3.61 14.67 -16.21
C GLU A 62 -2.49 15.58 -16.74
N THR A 63 -2.00 15.37 -17.98
CA THR A 63 -0.95 16.17 -18.63
C THR A 63 -1.46 17.22 -19.63
N ASN A 64 -2.78 17.45 -19.73
CA ASN A 64 -3.39 18.30 -20.77
C ASN A 64 -2.99 17.95 -22.22
N GLY A 65 -2.61 16.71 -22.48
CA GLY A 65 -2.24 16.22 -23.81
C GLY A 65 -0.78 16.48 -24.21
N GLU A 66 0.04 17.06 -23.34
CA GLU A 66 1.47 17.20 -23.58
C GLU A 66 2.20 15.87 -23.34
N HIS A 67 3.29 15.64 -24.08
CA HIS A 67 4.19 14.49 -23.93
C HIS A 67 3.60 13.09 -24.20
N GLN A 68 2.80 12.94 -25.26
CA GLN A 68 2.13 11.68 -25.63
C GLN A 68 3.09 10.49 -25.85
N ASP A 69 4.26 10.73 -26.44
CA ASP A 69 5.27 9.69 -26.68
C ASP A 69 5.91 9.20 -25.37
N LEU A 70 6.20 10.12 -24.44
CA LEU A 70 6.69 9.78 -23.10
C LEU A 70 5.63 9.02 -22.29
N ILE A 71 4.34 9.34 -22.47
CA ILE A 71 3.24 8.59 -21.84
C ILE A 71 3.19 7.16 -22.38
N SER A 72 3.36 6.96 -23.69
CA SER A 72 3.41 5.62 -24.30
C SER A 72 4.58 4.80 -23.77
N GLU A 73 5.75 5.42 -23.66
CA GLU A 73 6.95 4.80 -23.10
C GLU A 73 6.79 4.50 -21.60
N CYS A 74 6.22 5.43 -20.82
CA CYS A 74 5.84 5.23 -19.43
C CYS A 74 4.85 4.08 -19.26
N ILE A 75 3.85 3.93 -20.14
CA ILE A 75 2.88 2.83 -20.07
C ILE A 75 3.54 1.48 -20.38
N SER A 76 4.47 1.46 -21.33
CA SER A 76 5.24 0.25 -21.64
C SER A 76 6.20 -0.16 -20.52
N THR A 77 6.76 0.82 -19.78
CA THR A 77 7.55 0.62 -18.55
C THR A 77 6.68 0.48 -17.29
N SER A 78 5.38 0.76 -17.38
CA SER A 78 4.38 0.56 -16.32
C SER A 78 3.98 -0.91 -16.16
N ASN A 79 4.63 -1.86 -16.83
CA ASN A 79 4.52 -3.29 -16.51
C ASN A 79 5.35 -3.69 -15.26
N THR A 80 5.58 -2.74 -14.35
CA THR A 80 6.41 -2.90 -13.15
C THR A 80 5.55 -2.85 -11.90
N TYR A 81 6.06 -3.32 -10.77
CA TYR A 81 5.37 -3.13 -9.50
C TYR A 81 5.64 -1.74 -8.93
N GLN A 82 4.74 -1.24 -8.09
CA GLN A 82 4.98 -0.09 -7.23
C GLN A 82 5.39 -0.57 -5.83
N ILE A 83 6.34 0.13 -5.19
CA ILE A 83 6.73 -0.13 -3.80
C ILE A 83 6.06 0.90 -2.89
N ILE A 84 5.38 0.42 -1.86
CA ILE A 84 4.85 1.20 -0.75
C ILE A 84 5.69 0.90 0.49
N PRO A 85 6.55 1.83 0.94
CA PRO A 85 7.28 1.66 2.19
C PRO A 85 6.30 1.79 3.37
N LEU A 86 6.14 0.71 4.12
CA LEU A 86 5.29 0.65 5.31
C LEU A 86 6.03 1.15 6.54
N THR A 87 7.33 0.86 6.63
CA THR A 87 8.24 1.42 7.64
C THR A 87 9.56 1.80 6.97
N LEU A 88 10.18 2.88 7.45
CA LEU A 88 11.47 3.33 6.93
C LEU A 88 12.63 2.71 7.74
N PRO A 89 13.72 2.33 7.08
CA PRO A 89 14.94 1.91 7.77
C PRO A 89 15.59 3.14 8.42
N THR A 90 15.41 3.28 9.73
CA THR A 90 15.96 4.39 10.52
C THR A 90 16.69 3.84 11.73
N LYS A 91 17.53 4.66 12.38
CA LYS A 91 18.19 4.25 13.64
C LYS A 91 17.20 3.73 14.68
N ASN A 92 16.01 4.32 14.76
CA ASN A 92 14.96 3.91 15.70
C ASN A 92 14.32 2.56 15.38
N SER A 93 14.26 2.16 14.10
CA SER A 93 13.79 0.85 13.67
C SER A 93 14.90 -0.20 13.60
N GLY A 94 16.12 0.14 14.06
CA GLY A 94 17.29 -0.72 13.91
C GLY A 94 17.66 -0.93 12.44
N PHE A 95 17.47 0.09 11.61
CA PHE A 95 17.69 0.09 10.17
C PHE A 95 16.81 -0.90 9.39
N LYS A 96 15.71 -1.35 9.99
CA LYS A 96 14.75 -2.25 9.34
C LYS A 96 13.62 -1.48 8.69
N GLY A 97 13.35 -1.79 7.42
CA GLY A 97 12.25 -1.25 6.64
C GLY A 97 11.35 -2.35 6.10
N ILE A 98 10.03 -2.15 6.13
CA ILE A 98 9.05 -3.06 5.58
C ILE A 98 8.52 -2.43 4.29
N ASN A 99 8.59 -3.18 3.20
CA ASN A 99 8.18 -2.73 1.87
C ASN A 99 7.07 -3.63 1.33
N CYS A 100 6.00 -3.02 0.83
CA CYS A 100 4.91 -3.70 0.15
C CYS A 100 5.00 -3.45 -1.37
N TYR A 101 5.02 -4.52 -2.15
CA TYR A 101 5.09 -4.52 -3.60
C TYR A 101 3.71 -4.81 -4.16
N ILE A 102 3.19 -3.90 -4.97
CA ILE A 102 1.83 -3.94 -5.51
C ILE A 102 1.84 -3.76 -7.03
N ASP A 103 0.79 -4.21 -7.70
CA ASP A 103 0.59 -3.93 -9.12
C ASP A 103 0.27 -2.43 -9.32
N ASN A 104 1.15 -1.71 -10.01
CA ASN A 104 1.01 -0.27 -10.25
C ASN A 104 -0.19 0.07 -11.15
N VAL A 105 -0.63 -0.87 -11.99
CA VAL A 105 -1.75 -0.72 -12.92
C VAL A 105 -2.94 -1.62 -12.54
N GLY A 106 -2.94 -2.18 -11.33
CA GLY A 106 -4.03 -3.03 -10.84
C GLY A 106 -5.41 -2.34 -10.87
N ARG A 107 -5.46 -1.02 -10.68
CA ARG A 107 -6.70 -0.23 -10.82
C ARG A 107 -7.22 -0.18 -12.26
N VAL A 108 -6.31 -0.11 -13.22
CA VAL A 108 -6.63 0.03 -14.65
C VAL A 108 -7.03 -1.31 -15.23
N LYS A 109 -6.39 -2.40 -14.78
CA LYS A 109 -6.79 -3.78 -15.04
C LYS A 109 -8.14 -4.17 -14.42
N GLY A 110 -8.74 -3.28 -13.61
CA GLY A 110 -9.97 -3.57 -12.88
C GLY A 110 -9.83 -4.73 -11.89
N LEU A 111 -8.62 -4.95 -11.34
CA LEU A 111 -8.38 -6.05 -10.41
C LEU A 111 -9.21 -5.87 -9.13
N PRO A 112 -9.65 -6.98 -8.51
CA PRO A 112 -10.39 -6.94 -7.26
C PRO A 112 -9.58 -6.29 -6.14
N THR A 113 -10.28 -5.66 -5.18
CA THR A 113 -9.65 -5.07 -4.00
C THR A 113 -9.07 -6.15 -3.10
N ASN A 114 -7.80 -6.01 -2.74
CA ASN A 114 -7.18 -6.82 -1.72
C ASN A 114 -7.39 -6.17 -0.36
N ALA A 115 -8.42 -6.62 0.37
CA ALA A 115 -8.81 -6.04 1.66
C ALA A 115 -7.70 -6.12 2.71
N ARG A 116 -6.90 -7.21 2.68
CA ARG A 116 -5.78 -7.43 3.61
C ARG A 116 -4.65 -6.44 3.35
N ALA A 117 -4.23 -6.31 2.09
CA ALA A 117 -3.20 -5.37 1.68
C ALA A 117 -3.64 -3.92 1.88
N THR A 118 -4.89 -3.60 1.54
CA THR A 118 -5.49 -2.27 1.72
C THR A 118 -5.45 -1.82 3.18
N ARG A 119 -5.73 -2.74 4.11
CA ARG A 119 -5.65 -2.46 5.55
C ARG A 119 -4.21 -2.12 5.98
N ILE A 120 -3.24 -2.93 5.58
CA ILE A 120 -1.83 -2.75 5.95
C ILE A 120 -1.28 -1.44 5.35
N CYS A 121 -1.57 -1.20 4.07
CA CYS A 121 -1.07 -0.04 3.34
C CYS A 121 -1.84 1.24 3.66
N SER A 122 -3.03 1.15 4.26
CA SER A 122 -3.94 2.29 4.46
C SER A 122 -4.26 3.06 3.18
N THR A 123 -4.25 2.35 2.04
CA THR A 123 -4.58 2.87 0.71
C THR A 123 -5.22 1.75 -0.11
N ASP A 124 -6.05 2.08 -1.10
CA ASP A 124 -6.77 1.08 -1.91
C ASP A 124 -5.79 0.32 -2.82
N ILE A 125 -5.56 -0.95 -2.47
CA ILE A 125 -4.69 -1.90 -3.17
C ILE A 125 -5.55 -2.87 -3.99
N ARG A 126 -5.21 -3.03 -5.27
CA ARG A 126 -5.88 -3.93 -6.22
C ARG A 126 -4.96 -5.06 -6.63
N GLY A 127 -5.49 -6.28 -6.70
CA GLY A 127 -4.72 -7.48 -7.03
C GLY A 127 -3.85 -7.98 -5.89
N ASP A 128 -2.92 -8.86 -6.22
CA ASP A 128 -2.02 -9.44 -5.23
C ASP A 128 -0.97 -8.44 -4.75
N CYS A 129 -0.33 -8.74 -3.63
CA CYS A 129 0.84 -7.98 -3.19
C CYS A 129 1.84 -8.88 -2.49
N PHE A 130 3.09 -8.40 -2.43
CA PHE A 130 4.15 -9.03 -1.66
C PHE A 130 4.63 -8.09 -0.56
N ILE A 131 5.02 -8.62 0.60
CA ILE A 131 5.63 -7.84 1.68
C ILE A 131 7.00 -8.42 2.01
N CYS A 132 8.00 -7.56 2.07
CA CYS A 132 9.37 -7.92 2.40
C CYS A 132 9.91 -7.05 3.54
N LEU A 133 10.86 -7.62 4.29
CA LEU A 133 11.67 -6.90 5.27
C LEU A 133 13.06 -6.66 4.69
N THR A 134 13.55 -5.43 4.81
CA THR A 134 14.88 -5.02 4.40
C THR A 134 15.63 -4.45 5.59
N PHE A 135 16.94 -4.61 5.60
CA PHE A 135 17.88 -3.90 6.44
C PHE A 135 18.72 -3.00 5.55
N ASP A 136 18.80 -1.72 5.89
CA ASP A 136 19.54 -0.70 5.15
C ASP A 136 20.06 0.36 6.13
N ASP A 137 21.37 0.34 6.39
CA ASP A 137 22.07 1.30 7.24
C ASP A 137 22.95 2.28 6.42
N GLU A 138 22.64 2.46 5.14
CA GLU A 138 23.39 3.25 4.13
C GLU A 138 24.70 2.59 3.67
N GLU A 139 25.30 1.68 4.46
CA GLU A 139 26.51 0.93 4.10
C GLU A 139 26.19 -0.50 3.64
N VAL A 140 25.21 -1.14 4.29
CA VAL A 140 24.84 -2.53 4.10
C VAL A 140 23.36 -2.64 3.78
N PHE A 141 23.07 -3.14 2.58
CA PHE A 141 21.72 -3.52 2.18
C PHE A 141 21.57 -5.04 2.20
N LYS A 142 20.57 -5.56 2.90
CA LYS A 142 20.18 -6.97 2.86
C LYS A 142 18.70 -7.17 3.09
N ARG A 143 18.16 -8.27 2.54
CA ARG A 143 16.81 -8.72 2.86
C ARG A 143 16.84 -9.60 4.10
N LEU A 144 15.81 -9.47 4.91
CA LEU A 144 15.62 -10.23 6.14
C LEU A 144 14.34 -11.04 6.03
N ASP A 145 14.22 -12.06 6.87
CA ASP A 145 13.02 -12.87 6.94
C ASP A 145 11.82 -12.06 7.42
N PHE A 146 10.76 -12.09 6.62
CA PHE A 146 9.44 -11.62 6.97
C PHE A 146 8.49 -12.81 6.96
N THR A 147 8.08 -13.24 8.15
CA THR A 147 7.28 -14.46 8.35
C THR A 147 5.78 -14.16 8.43
N SER A 148 4.96 -15.22 8.44
CA SER A 148 3.52 -15.11 8.71
C SER A 148 3.23 -14.47 10.06
N ASN A 149 4.08 -14.68 11.06
CA ASN A 149 3.91 -14.05 12.36
C ASN A 149 4.08 -12.53 12.28
N ASP A 150 5.09 -12.07 11.52
CA ASP A 150 5.30 -10.65 11.25
C ASP A 150 4.13 -10.06 10.47
N TYR A 151 3.62 -10.80 9.49
CA TYR A 151 2.41 -10.43 8.76
C TYR A 151 1.19 -10.27 9.69
N GLN A 152 0.94 -11.22 10.59
CA GLN A 152 -0.20 -11.13 11.52
C GLN A 152 -0.05 -9.94 12.46
N ASN A 153 1.16 -9.68 12.95
CA ASN A 153 1.47 -8.50 13.77
C ASN A 153 1.20 -7.19 13.00
N LEU A 154 1.61 -7.15 11.74
CA LEU A 154 1.40 -6.00 10.85
C LEU A 154 -0.07 -5.79 10.50
N LEU A 155 -0.84 -6.87 10.34
CA LEU A 155 -2.28 -6.81 10.08
C LEU A 155 -3.07 -6.35 11.32
N ALA A 156 -2.64 -6.79 12.50
CA ALA A 156 -3.22 -6.38 13.78
C ALA A 156 -2.90 -4.91 14.09
N ASN A 157 -1.65 -4.50 13.87
CA ASN A 157 -1.12 -3.17 14.14
C ASN A 157 -0.55 -2.56 12.85
N PRO A 158 -1.41 -2.11 11.92
CA PRO A 158 -0.93 -1.48 10.70
C PRO A 158 -0.13 -0.21 11.05
N PRO A 159 0.98 0.07 10.33
CA PRO A 159 1.79 1.24 10.61
C PRO A 159 0.98 2.51 10.40
N ASP A 160 1.36 3.61 11.04
CA ASP A 160 0.67 4.88 10.84
C ASP A 160 0.89 5.38 9.39
N PRO A 161 -0.16 5.77 8.64
CA PRO A 161 -0.01 6.39 7.32
C PRO A 161 0.55 7.81 7.36
N THR A 162 0.48 8.50 8.50
CA THR A 162 1.01 9.86 8.67
C THR A 162 2.53 9.86 8.54
N GLY A 163 3.05 10.80 7.74
CA GLY A 163 4.48 10.88 7.45
C GLY A 163 4.99 9.88 6.40
N ARG A 164 4.14 8.98 5.86
CA ARG A 164 4.49 8.21 4.66
C ARG A 164 4.52 9.19 3.47
N LEU A 165 5.71 9.58 3.05
CA LEU A 165 6.05 10.59 2.03
C LEU A 165 5.60 10.24 0.59
N TRP A 166 4.40 9.69 0.39
CA TRP A 166 3.92 9.27 -0.94
C TRP A 166 2.81 10.15 -1.50
N ASP A 167 2.75 11.43 -1.12
CA ASP A 167 2.03 12.40 -1.95
C ASP A 167 2.90 12.69 -3.18
N PRO A 168 2.50 12.29 -4.41
CA PRO A 168 3.30 12.51 -5.62
C PRO A 168 3.66 13.99 -5.82
N SER A 169 2.79 14.89 -5.36
CA SER A 169 3.02 16.34 -5.40
C SER A 169 4.10 16.79 -4.41
N LYS A 170 4.24 16.14 -3.25
CA LYS A 170 5.32 16.43 -2.28
C LYS A 170 6.64 15.81 -2.68
N ALA A 171 6.64 14.61 -3.25
CA ALA A 171 7.85 13.95 -3.73
C ALA A 171 8.56 14.76 -4.83
N LEU A 172 7.79 15.35 -5.76
CA LEU A 172 8.34 16.21 -6.83
C LEU A 172 8.89 17.54 -6.28
N SER A 173 8.24 18.11 -5.27
CA SER A 173 8.72 19.33 -4.61
C SER A 173 10.05 19.14 -3.86
N MET A 174 10.32 17.93 -3.35
CA MET A 174 11.54 17.62 -2.62
C MET A 174 12.73 17.28 -3.53
N LEU A 175 12.48 16.79 -4.75
CA LEU A 175 13.52 16.63 -5.78
C LEU A 175 14.02 17.96 -6.35
N SER A 176 13.31 19.06 -6.08
CA SER A 176 13.62 20.38 -6.63
C SER A 176 14.54 21.21 -5.72
N ASP A 177 14.69 20.88 -4.43
CA ASP A 177 15.53 21.66 -3.51
C ASP A 177 16.03 20.82 -2.30
N PRO A 178 17.25 20.28 -2.34
CA PRO A 178 17.82 19.46 -1.28
C PRO A 178 18.21 20.23 -0.01
N SER A 179 17.94 21.54 0.08
CA SER A 179 18.45 22.42 1.15
C SER A 179 17.49 22.72 2.31
N LYS A 180 16.29 22.13 2.38
CA LYS A 180 15.37 22.33 3.52
C LYS A 180 15.14 21.06 4.33
N GLN A 181 16.09 20.76 5.22
CA GLN A 181 15.85 19.90 6.36
C GLN A 181 15.60 20.71 7.65
N ILE A 182 14.66 20.21 8.44
CA ILE A 182 14.47 20.40 9.90
C ILE A 182 14.15 21.83 10.35
N SER A 183 12.86 22.12 10.48
CA SER A 183 12.32 22.72 11.72
C SER A 183 10.80 22.60 11.77
N ASN A 184 10.30 22.13 12.93
CA ASN A 184 8.91 22.07 13.37
C ASN A 184 8.13 20.86 12.81
N PHE A 185 7.59 19.92 13.60
CA PHE A 185 6.82 20.16 14.81
C PHE A 185 6.94 19.03 15.84
N THR A 186 7.35 19.42 17.03
CA THR A 186 6.97 18.86 18.32
C THR A 186 5.48 19.10 18.59
N ALA A 187 4.83 18.12 19.23
CA ALA A 187 3.64 18.16 20.10
C ALA A 187 2.45 19.12 19.80
N LYS A 188 1.22 18.55 19.86
CA LYS A 188 -0.17 19.12 19.88
C LYS A 188 -0.91 18.90 18.55
N ASN A 189 -2.13 18.34 18.45
CA ASN A 189 -3.26 18.19 19.37
C ASN A 189 -4.11 16.94 19.03
N ASN A 190 -4.82 16.43 20.04
CA ASN A 190 -6.00 15.57 19.92
C ASN A 190 -7.13 16.32 19.19
N GLU A 191 -7.20 16.25 17.87
CA GLU A 191 -8.43 16.52 17.14
C GLU A 191 -8.94 15.21 16.53
N VAL A 192 -10.08 14.76 17.06
CA VAL A 192 -10.80 13.57 16.60
C VAL A 192 -11.31 13.87 15.18
N VAL A 193 -10.57 13.45 14.17
CA VAL A 193 -10.99 13.55 12.76
C VAL A 193 -12.28 12.75 12.61
N ASP A 194 -13.40 13.45 12.44
CA ASP A 194 -14.71 12.82 12.30
C ASP A 194 -14.79 12.14 10.93
N GLN A 195 -14.74 10.81 10.94
CA GLN A 195 -14.71 9.97 9.75
C GLN A 195 -15.87 10.34 8.78
N THR A 196 -15.59 10.61 7.51
CA THR A 196 -16.60 11.06 6.52
C THR A 196 -17.05 9.95 5.55
N TYR A 197 -16.67 8.71 5.77
CA TYR A 197 -16.97 7.58 4.89
C TYR A 197 -17.38 6.32 5.66
N CYS A 198 -18.00 5.37 4.96
CA CYS A 198 -18.37 4.07 5.49
C CYS A 198 -17.15 3.15 5.63
N GLU A 199 -16.93 2.56 6.81
CA GLU A 199 -15.75 1.69 7.05
C GLU A 199 -15.75 0.43 6.16
N ASN A 200 -16.93 -0.10 5.84
CA ASN A 200 -17.06 -1.33 5.05
C ASN A 200 -16.92 -1.10 3.54
N CYS A 201 -17.72 -0.18 2.98
CA CYS A 201 -17.81 0.01 1.52
C CYS A 201 -17.10 1.27 1.01
N ARG A 202 -16.49 2.05 1.92
CA ARG A 202 -15.78 3.31 1.63
C ARG A 202 -16.60 4.40 0.92
N LYS A 203 -17.92 4.22 0.81
CA LYS A 203 -18.82 5.27 0.32
C LYS A 203 -18.72 6.50 1.22
N GLU A 204 -18.41 7.64 0.62
CA GLU A 204 -18.39 8.95 1.28
C GLU A 204 -19.81 9.36 1.66
N PHE A 205 -19.95 9.97 2.84
CA PHE A 205 -21.18 10.59 3.29
C PHE A 205 -21.18 12.04 2.83
N GLY A 206 -22.20 12.44 2.06
CA GLY A 206 -22.46 13.85 1.80
C GLY A 206 -22.88 14.58 3.08
N ASN A 207 -22.84 15.92 3.03
CA ASN A 207 -23.17 16.79 4.18
C ASN A 207 -24.58 16.60 4.78
N GLN A 208 -25.46 15.84 4.12
CA GLN A 208 -26.83 15.54 4.58
C GLN A 208 -27.12 14.03 4.68
N ASP A 209 -26.14 13.16 4.44
CA ASP A 209 -26.36 11.71 4.44
C ASP A 209 -26.46 11.16 5.86
N LYS A 210 -27.51 10.36 6.10
CA LYS A 210 -27.67 9.61 7.35
C LYS A 210 -26.67 8.46 7.40
N PHE A 211 -25.81 8.45 8.41
CA PHE A 211 -24.89 7.36 8.70
C PHE A 211 -25.19 6.72 10.05
N PHE A 212 -24.82 5.45 10.19
CA PHE A 212 -24.96 4.68 11.42
C PHE A 212 -23.60 4.56 12.10
N LYS A 213 -23.50 4.96 13.36
CA LYS A 213 -22.32 4.69 14.17
C LYS A 213 -22.43 3.31 14.81
N CYS A 214 -21.29 2.63 15.02
CA CYS A 214 -21.29 1.41 15.83
C CYS A 214 -21.84 1.73 17.24
N GLY A 215 -22.90 1.03 17.66
CA GLY A 215 -23.55 1.30 18.95
C GLY A 215 -22.65 1.08 20.16
N ARG A 216 -21.62 0.23 20.03
CA ARG A 216 -20.71 -0.16 21.12
C ARG A 216 -19.54 0.82 21.29
N CYS A 217 -18.72 1.01 20.25
CA CYS A 217 -17.55 1.89 20.34
C CYS A 217 -17.83 3.34 19.92
N LYS A 218 -18.85 3.57 19.09
CA LYS A 218 -19.20 4.87 18.47
C LYS A 218 -18.06 5.52 17.65
N LYS A 219 -16.97 4.80 17.38
CA LYS A 219 -15.78 5.29 16.67
C LYS A 219 -15.88 5.19 15.14
N VAL A 220 -16.59 4.19 14.62
CA VAL A 220 -16.72 3.92 13.18
C VAL A 220 -18.13 4.22 12.66
N LYS A 221 -18.23 4.59 11.38
CA LYS A 221 -19.49 4.90 10.68
C LYS A 221 -19.77 3.93 9.53
N TYR A 222 -21.05 3.68 9.27
CA TYR A 222 -21.54 2.79 8.22
C TYR A 222 -22.73 3.40 7.48
N CYS A 223 -22.87 3.07 6.19
CA CYS A 223 -24.07 3.41 5.42
C CYS A 223 -25.34 2.74 5.96
N GLY A 224 -25.21 1.60 6.66
CA GLY A 224 -26.35 0.85 7.17
C GLY A 224 -25.94 -0.41 7.94
N LYS A 225 -26.94 -1.08 8.51
CA LYS A 225 -26.76 -2.33 9.27
C LYS A 225 -26.10 -3.45 8.45
N LEU A 226 -26.30 -3.48 7.14
CA LEU A 226 -25.65 -4.46 6.25
C LEU A 226 -24.13 -4.24 6.23
N CYS A 227 -23.68 -3.01 5.98
CA CYS A 227 -22.25 -2.67 6.03
C CYS A 227 -21.64 -2.93 7.41
N GLN A 228 -22.38 -2.67 8.49
CA GLN A 228 -21.92 -2.99 9.84
C GLN A 228 -21.75 -4.50 10.06
N LYS A 229 -22.69 -5.33 9.57
CA LYS A 229 -22.61 -6.79 9.70
C LYS A 229 -21.46 -7.38 8.87
N SER A 230 -21.27 -6.89 7.64
CA SER A 230 -20.15 -7.30 6.79
C SER A 230 -18.80 -6.91 7.38
N ASP A 231 -18.71 -5.74 8.00
CA ASP A 231 -17.48 -5.32 8.69
C ASP A 231 -17.31 -5.98 10.06
N TRP A 232 -18.36 -6.57 10.66
CA TRP A 232 -18.31 -7.12 12.02
C TRP A 232 -17.25 -8.21 12.19
N ILE A 233 -16.96 -8.99 11.15
CA ILE A 233 -15.88 -9.97 11.15
C ILE A 233 -14.51 -9.33 11.46
N PHE A 234 -14.28 -8.09 11.04
CA PHE A 234 -13.07 -7.32 11.31
C PHE A 234 -13.21 -6.41 12.54
N HIS A 235 -14.34 -5.70 12.63
CA HIS A 235 -14.59 -4.70 13.67
C HIS A 235 -14.69 -5.30 15.07
N LYS A 236 -15.21 -6.52 15.24
CA LYS A 236 -15.42 -7.14 16.56
C LYS A 236 -14.14 -7.19 17.40
N ASN A 237 -12.98 -7.33 16.76
CA ASN A 237 -11.67 -7.45 17.42
C ASN A 237 -11.15 -6.10 17.95
N ILE A 238 -11.66 -4.98 17.43
CA ILE A 238 -11.26 -3.61 17.82
C ILE A 238 -12.40 -2.82 18.47
N CYS A 239 -13.59 -3.42 18.55
CA CYS A 239 -14.79 -2.81 19.09
C CYS A 239 -14.72 -2.73 20.62
N THR A 240 -14.04 -1.70 21.11
CA THR A 240 -13.91 -1.39 22.54
C THR A 240 -15.08 -0.54 23.01
N ASN A 241 -15.62 -0.84 24.20
CA ASN A 241 -16.63 0.01 24.82
C ASN A 241 -16.02 1.41 25.02
N LYS A 242 -16.83 2.45 24.78
CA LYS A 242 -16.47 3.79 25.23
C LYS A 242 -16.41 3.77 26.76
N PRO A 243 -15.37 4.32 27.41
CA PRO A 243 -15.43 4.58 28.85
C PRO A 243 -16.60 5.53 29.16
#